data_AF-A0A2V7LDL3-F1
#
_entry.id   AF-A0A2V7LDL3-F1
#
_cell.length_a   1.000
_cell.length_b   1.000
_cell.length_c   1.000
_cell.angle_alpha   90.00
_cell.angle_beta   90.00
_cell.angle_gamma   90.00
#
_symmetry.space_group_name_H-M   'P 1'
#
loop_
_entity.id
_entity.type
_entity.pdbx_description
1 polymer ?
#
loop_
_entity_poly.entity_id
_entity_poly.type
_entity_poly.pdbx_seq_one_letter_code
_entity_poly.pdbx_strand_id
1 'polypeptide(L)'
;MLRFVWDRDKAAANLRKHGVDFHEAATAFGDALSITIPDPEHSIGEERWLLVGQSVARRLVVVAIQNAVMRFALSTPDRPRAVNARPMKKTNKPSDSGDALRPEYDFSGGVRGKYAQRFREGTNIVVLDPDVAAEFKDSQAVNDALRTLLKTRAKR
;
A
#
# COMPACT_ATOMS: atom_id res chain seq x y z
N MET A 1 4.35 2.65 12.91
CA MET A 1 4.63 3.27 11.60
C MET A 1 4.39 2.27 10.48
N LEU A 2 3.50 2.59 9.54
CA LEU A 2 3.26 1.82 8.31
C LEU A 2 4.26 2.23 7.23
N ARG A 3 4.89 1.23 6.59
CA ARG A 3 5.78 1.47 5.46
C ARG A 3 5.18 0.90 4.18
N PHE A 4 4.98 1.77 3.20
CA PHE A 4 4.55 1.39 1.87
C PHE A 4 5.75 1.30 0.92
N VAL A 5 5.80 0.21 0.15
CA VAL A 5 6.82 -0.07 -0.85
C VAL A 5 6.11 -0.68 -2.05
N TRP A 6 6.48 -0.25 -3.25
CA TRP A 6 5.98 -0.78 -4.49
C TRP A 6 7.02 -0.65 -5.59
N ASP A 7 6.84 -1.44 -6.64
CA ASP A 7 7.62 -1.33 -7.86
C ASP A 7 7.13 -0.16 -8.73
N ARG A 8 8.07 0.58 -9.35
CA ARG A 8 7.74 1.78 -10.13
C ARG A 8 7.02 1.45 -11.43
N ASP A 9 7.41 0.36 -12.08
CA ASP A 9 6.80 -0.06 -13.35
C ASP A 9 5.39 -0.58 -13.11
N LYS A 10 5.17 -1.29 -11.99
CA LYS A 10 3.83 -1.70 -11.54
C LYS A 10 2.95 -0.49 -11.20
N ALA A 11 3.48 0.51 -10.49
CA ALA A 11 2.73 1.73 -10.18
C ALA A 11 2.32 2.48 -11.46
N ALA A 12 3.25 2.65 -12.42
CA ALA A 12 2.96 3.28 -13.71
C ALA A 12 1.92 2.49 -14.52
N ALA A 13 2.04 1.16 -14.56
CA ALA A 13 1.06 0.30 -15.22
C ALA A 13 -0.32 0.38 -14.56
N ASN A 14 -0.39 0.45 -13.23
CA ASN A 14 -1.65 0.60 -12.50
C ASN A 14 -2.33 1.93 -12.80
N LEU A 15 -1.56 3.02 -12.79
CA LEU A 15 -2.08 4.35 -13.13
C LEU A 15 -2.67 4.35 -14.54
N ARG A 16 -1.98 3.73 -15.51
CA ARG A 16 -2.47 3.63 -16.89
C ARG A 16 -3.74 2.77 -17.03
N LYS A 17 -3.84 1.67 -16.28
CA LYS A 17 -4.97 0.72 -16.39
C LYS A 17 -6.20 1.18 -15.59
N HIS A 18 -6.00 1.80 -14.44
CA HIS A 18 -7.06 2.04 -13.46
C HIS A 18 -7.25 3.51 -13.09
N GLY A 19 -6.36 4.41 -13.52
CA GLY A 19 -6.45 5.84 -13.20
C GLY A 19 -6.27 6.15 -11.72
N VAL A 20 -5.63 5.24 -10.96
CA VAL A 20 -5.34 5.39 -9.53
C VAL A 20 -3.84 5.25 -9.31
N ASP A 21 -3.23 6.27 -8.71
CA ASP A 21 -1.83 6.24 -8.28
C ASP A 21 -1.69 5.50 -6.93
N PHE A 22 -0.54 4.88 -6.69
CA PHE A 22 -0.31 4.12 -5.47
C PHE A 22 -0.20 4.99 -4.21
N HIS A 23 0.23 6.25 -4.31
CA HIS A 23 0.19 7.17 -3.17
C HIS A 23 -1.25 7.48 -2.78
N GLU A 24 -2.14 7.69 -3.76
CA GLU A 24 -3.57 7.84 -3.49
C GLU A 24 -4.16 6.56 -2.90
N ALA A 25 -3.90 5.40 -3.51
CA ALA A 25 -4.41 4.13 -3.02
C ALA A 25 -3.97 3.84 -1.57
N ALA A 26 -2.72 4.19 -1.23
CA ALA A 26 -2.19 4.02 0.12
C ALA A 26 -2.92 4.87 1.17
N THR A 27 -3.60 5.95 0.78
CA THR A 27 -4.40 6.75 1.72
C THR A 27 -5.64 6.00 2.22
N ALA A 28 -6.13 5.00 1.48
CA ALA A 28 -7.25 4.16 1.91
C ALA A 28 -6.95 3.36 3.19
N PHE A 29 -5.68 3.19 3.55
CA PHE A 29 -5.28 2.58 4.82
C PHE A 29 -5.57 3.47 6.03
N GLY A 30 -5.74 4.77 5.82
CA GLY A 30 -6.16 5.73 6.85
C GLY A 30 -7.67 5.78 7.09
N ASP A 31 -8.47 5.17 6.19
CA ASP A 31 -9.91 5.12 6.32
C ASP A 31 -10.32 4.20 7.49
N ALA A 32 -11.01 4.77 8.47
CA ALA A 32 -11.52 4.05 9.64
C ALA A 32 -12.59 3.02 9.28
N LEU A 33 -13.25 3.18 8.14
CA LEU A 33 -14.28 2.27 7.62
C LEU A 33 -13.72 1.28 6.60
N SER A 34 -12.42 1.33 6.28
CA SER A 34 -11.79 0.36 5.38
C SER A 34 -12.04 -1.07 5.86
N ILE A 35 -12.23 -2.01 4.94
CA ILE A 35 -12.43 -3.42 5.26
C ILE A 35 -11.28 -4.21 4.63
N THR A 36 -10.62 -5.03 5.44
CA THR A 36 -9.53 -5.90 4.96
C THR A 36 -9.91 -7.38 5.06
N ILE A 37 -9.78 -8.11 3.97
CA ILE A 37 -9.99 -9.58 3.89
C ILE A 37 -8.70 -10.28 3.45
N PRO A 38 -8.47 -11.54 3.84
CA PRO A 38 -7.47 -12.37 3.18
C PRO A 38 -7.89 -12.61 1.73
N ASP A 39 -6.92 -12.63 0.81
CA ASP A 39 -7.18 -13.00 -0.58
C ASP A 39 -7.50 -14.51 -0.66
N PRO A 40 -8.69 -14.92 -1.15
CA PRO A 40 -9.09 -16.32 -1.21
C PRO A 40 -8.23 -17.19 -2.13
N GLU A 41 -7.58 -16.61 -3.14
CA GLU A 41 -6.77 -17.35 -4.13
C GLU A 41 -5.26 -17.25 -3.87
N HIS A 42 -4.85 -16.89 -2.66
CA HIS A 42 -3.44 -16.80 -2.37
C HIS A 42 -2.72 -18.15 -2.60
N SER A 43 -1.53 -18.08 -3.19
CA SER A 43 -0.68 -19.26 -3.33
C SER A 43 -0.18 -19.72 -1.96
N ILE A 44 -0.03 -21.03 -1.76
CA ILE A 44 0.56 -21.61 -0.55
C ILE A 44 1.98 -21.05 -0.41
N GLY A 45 2.17 -20.06 0.47
CA GLY A 45 3.45 -19.40 0.72
C GLY A 45 3.48 -17.88 0.59
N GLU A 46 2.42 -17.24 0.08
CA GLU A 46 2.32 -15.78 0.01
C GLU A 46 1.00 -15.29 0.63
N GLU A 47 1.03 -14.76 1.85
CA GLU A 47 -0.16 -14.10 2.42
C GLU A 47 -0.45 -12.80 1.66
N ARG A 48 -1.56 -12.79 0.93
CA ARG A 48 -2.11 -11.60 0.27
C ARG A 48 -3.38 -11.14 0.99
N TRP A 49 -3.52 -9.84 1.14
CA TRP A 49 -4.69 -9.21 1.75
C TRP A 49 -5.29 -8.22 0.76
N LEU A 50 -6.61 -8.09 0.77
CA LEU A 50 -7.33 -7.09 0.00
C LEU A 50 -7.93 -6.09 0.98
N LEU A 51 -7.71 -4.81 0.72
CA LEU A 51 -8.32 -3.70 1.44
C LEU A 51 -9.27 -2.97 0.51
N VAL A 52 -10.51 -2.78 0.91
CA VAL A 52 -11.41 -1.79 0.30
C VAL A 52 -11.55 -0.61 1.25
N GLY A 53 -11.44 0.62 0.72
CA GLY A 53 -11.56 1.83 1.52
C GLY A 53 -11.66 3.08 0.66
N GLN A 54 -11.99 4.20 1.28
CA GLN A 54 -12.05 5.49 0.60
C GLN A 54 -10.66 6.14 0.56
N SER A 55 -10.24 6.57 -0.63
CA SER A 55 -9.03 7.40 -0.81
C SER A 55 -9.30 8.87 -0.47
N VAL A 56 -8.24 9.66 -0.32
CA VAL A 56 -8.34 11.12 -0.13
C VAL A 56 -9.01 11.84 -1.29
N ALA A 57 -9.00 11.26 -2.50
CA ALA A 57 -9.75 11.78 -3.65
C ALA A 57 -11.25 11.40 -3.61
N ARG A 58 -11.74 10.88 -2.48
CA ARG A 58 -13.12 10.41 -2.25
C ARG A 58 -13.56 9.27 -3.17
N ARG A 59 -12.61 8.52 -3.73
CA ARG A 59 -12.88 7.33 -4.54
C ARG A 59 -12.83 6.09 -3.66
N LEU A 60 -13.73 5.15 -3.91
CA LEU A 60 -13.61 3.82 -3.32
C LEU A 60 -12.56 3.04 -4.12
N VAL A 61 -11.55 2.51 -3.43
CA VAL A 61 -10.45 1.77 -4.07
C VAL A 61 -10.27 0.41 -3.41
N VAL A 62 -9.88 -0.57 -4.22
CA VAL A 62 -9.45 -1.90 -3.75
C VAL A 62 -7.94 -1.98 -3.88
N VAL A 63 -7.26 -2.35 -2.80
CA VAL A 63 -5.80 -2.43 -2.72
C VAL A 63 -5.38 -3.85 -2.39
N ALA A 64 -4.56 -4.44 -3.26
CA ALA A 64 -3.88 -5.69 -2.99
C ALA A 64 -2.58 -5.45 -2.20
N ILE A 65 -2.43 -6.17 -1.11
CA ILE A 65 -1.33 -6.04 -0.15
C ILE A 65 -0.57 -7.36 -0.13
N GLN A 66 0.71 -7.32 -0.46
CA GLN A 66 1.60 -8.47 -0.38
C GLN A 66 2.57 -8.27 0.78
N ASN A 67 2.74 -9.32 1.60
CA ASN A 67 3.64 -9.31 2.76
C ASN A 67 3.33 -8.17 3.73
N ALA A 68 2.19 -8.26 4.41
CA ALA A 68 1.94 -7.42 5.58
C ALA A 68 2.94 -7.79 6.68
N VAL A 69 4.16 -7.24 6.63
CA VAL A 69 5.13 -7.32 7.73
C VAL A 69 4.55 -6.51 8.88
N MET A 70 3.62 -7.12 9.60
CA MET A 70 3.23 -6.69 10.92
C MET A 70 4.35 -7.14 11.86
N ARG A 71 5.27 -6.23 12.19
CA ARG A 71 6.09 -6.43 13.40
C ARG A 71 5.13 -6.33 14.58
N PHE A 72 4.58 -7.46 14.99
CA PHE A 72 3.81 -7.58 16.21
C PHE A 72 4.78 -7.37 17.39
N ALA A 73 4.73 -6.20 18.01
CA ALA A 73 5.16 -6.06 19.39
C ALA A 73 3.92 -6.37 20.24
N LEU A 74 3.72 -7.64 20.59
CA LEU A 74 3.17 -8.16 21.86
C LEU A 74 2.96 -9.68 21.74
N SER A 75 3.60 -10.40 22.67
CA SER A 75 3.61 -11.85 22.93
C SER A 75 2.25 -12.52 22.72
N THR A 76 2.12 -13.59 21.93
CA THR A 76 2.45 -14.98 22.33
C THR A 76 2.52 -15.90 21.08
N PRO A 77 3.19 -17.07 21.19
CA PRO A 77 3.76 -17.78 20.05
C PRO A 77 2.77 -18.76 19.42
N ASP A 78 2.72 -18.78 18.09
CA ASP A 78 2.47 -20.04 17.40
C ASP A 78 3.58 -20.29 16.37
N ARG A 79 4.09 -21.52 16.39
CA ARG A 79 5.38 -21.90 15.81
C ARG A 79 5.38 -21.73 14.29
N PRO A 80 6.39 -21.10 13.67
CA PRO A 80 6.60 -21.31 12.24
C PRO A 80 7.11 -22.76 12.06
N ARG A 81 6.30 -23.60 11.40
CA ARG A 81 6.77 -24.88 10.87
C ARG A 81 7.93 -24.60 9.92
N ALA A 82 9.12 -25.03 10.31
CA ALA A 82 10.29 -25.00 9.46
C ALA A 82 10.02 -25.88 8.23
N VAL A 83 9.90 -25.25 7.05
CA VAL A 83 9.94 -25.97 5.77
C VAL A 83 11.19 -25.52 5.04
N ASN A 84 12.07 -26.48 4.84
CA ASN A 84 13.41 -26.36 4.27
C ASN A 84 13.43 -25.51 2.98
N ALA A 85 14.17 -24.41 3.02
CA ALA A 85 14.48 -23.62 1.84
C ALA A 85 15.41 -24.41 0.90
N ARG A 86 14.82 -25.04 -0.12
CA ARG A 86 15.58 -25.43 -1.32
C ARG A 86 15.54 -24.25 -2.31
N PRO A 87 16.69 -23.77 -2.83
CA PRO A 87 16.68 -22.70 -3.81
C PRO A 87 16.28 -23.30 -5.16
N MET A 88 15.11 -22.97 -5.70
CA MET A 88 14.75 -23.41 -7.05
C MET A 88 14.20 -22.30 -7.95
N LYS A 89 15.07 -21.93 -8.89
CA LYS A 89 14.86 -21.88 -10.35
C LYS A 89 13.67 -21.03 -10.82
N LYS A 90 13.94 -19.74 -11.05
CA LYS A 90 13.18 -18.91 -11.99
C LYS A 90 13.13 -19.63 -13.34
N THR A 91 11.96 -20.13 -13.70
CA THR A 91 11.67 -20.52 -15.08
C THR A 91 11.08 -19.31 -15.78
N ASN A 92 11.76 -18.89 -16.84
CA ASN A 92 11.34 -17.85 -17.75
C ASN A 92 10.04 -18.31 -18.44
N LYS A 93 8.90 -17.72 -18.07
CA LYS A 93 7.67 -17.79 -18.87
C LYS A 93 7.18 -16.36 -19.12
N PRO A 94 6.93 -15.95 -20.37
CA PRO A 94 6.40 -14.64 -20.67
C PRO A 94 4.88 -14.58 -20.46
N SER A 95 4.45 -13.42 -19.96
CA SER A 95 3.16 -12.74 -20.07
C SER A 95 1.87 -13.30 -19.44
N ASP A 96 1.29 -12.41 -18.63
CA ASP A 96 -0.13 -12.11 -18.40
C ASP A 96 -0.95 -13.09 -17.54
N SER A 97 -1.70 -12.57 -16.56
CA SER A 97 -2.66 -13.29 -15.68
C SER A 97 -2.18 -13.82 -14.30
N GLY A 98 -1.18 -13.21 -13.66
CA GLY A 98 -0.83 -13.55 -12.24
C GLY A 98 -1.21 -12.49 -11.19
N ASP A 99 -1.61 -11.31 -11.63
CA ASP A 99 -1.80 -10.10 -10.82
C ASP A 99 -3.19 -9.46 -11.02
N ALA A 100 -4.06 -10.10 -11.80
CA ALA A 100 -5.40 -9.59 -12.08
C ALA A 100 -6.32 -9.91 -10.89
N LEU A 101 -6.88 -8.86 -10.29
CA LEU A 101 -7.92 -9.00 -9.28
C LEU A 101 -9.16 -9.67 -9.90
N ARG A 102 -9.84 -10.49 -9.10
CA ARG A 102 -11.15 -11.03 -9.48
C ARG A 102 -12.13 -9.87 -9.72
N PRO A 103 -13.13 -10.05 -10.60
CA PRO A 103 -14.15 -9.03 -10.82
C PRO A 103 -14.96 -8.73 -9.55
N GLU A 104 -15.10 -9.70 -8.64
CA GLU A 104 -15.94 -9.61 -7.44
C GLU A 104 -15.28 -10.26 -6.23
N TYR A 105 -15.52 -9.67 -5.05
CA TYR A 105 -15.07 -10.15 -3.75
C TYR A 105 -16.16 -9.91 -2.69
N ASP A 106 -16.33 -10.86 -1.77
CA ASP A 106 -17.16 -10.67 -0.59
C ASP A 106 -16.33 -10.10 0.57
N PHE A 107 -16.62 -8.86 0.96
CA PHE A 107 -15.96 -8.17 2.08
C PHE A 107 -16.69 -8.33 3.42
N SER A 108 -17.82 -9.03 3.48
CA SER A 108 -18.66 -9.12 4.68
C SER A 108 -17.94 -9.67 5.92
N GLY A 109 -16.99 -10.60 5.72
CA GLY A 109 -16.18 -11.19 6.80
C GLY A 109 -14.88 -10.44 7.14
N GLY A 110 -14.66 -9.25 6.57
CA GLY A 110 -13.40 -8.52 6.73
C GLY A 110 -13.25 -7.73 8.03
N VAL A 111 -12.00 -7.43 8.38
CA VAL A 111 -11.67 -6.61 9.55
C VAL A 111 -11.78 -5.14 9.20
N ARG A 112 -12.64 -4.40 9.91
CA ARG A 112 -12.80 -2.96 9.74
C ARG A 112 -11.62 -2.18 10.34
N GLY A 113 -11.12 -1.19 9.62
CA GLY A 113 -10.12 -0.24 10.09
C GLY A 113 -8.77 -0.84 10.46
N LYS A 114 -8.42 -2.03 9.93
CA LYS A 114 -7.25 -2.83 10.33
C LYS A 114 -5.93 -2.04 10.39
N TYR A 115 -5.77 -1.04 9.51
CA TYR A 115 -4.57 -0.21 9.41
C TYR A 115 -4.75 1.25 9.82
N ALA A 116 -5.99 1.70 10.10
CA ALA A 116 -6.35 3.11 10.27
C ALA A 116 -5.57 3.78 11.42
N GLN A 117 -5.47 3.09 12.57
CA GLN A 117 -4.71 3.62 13.71
C GLN A 117 -3.22 3.78 13.37
N ARG A 118 -2.59 2.76 12.75
CA ARG A 118 -1.16 2.80 12.44
C ARG A 118 -0.82 3.81 11.34
N PHE A 119 -1.78 4.10 10.46
CA PHE A 119 -1.64 5.16 9.46
C PHE A 119 -1.55 6.52 10.15
N ARG A 120 -2.40 6.77 11.16
CA ARG A 120 -2.38 7.99 11.98
C ARG A 120 -1.14 8.11 12.87
N GLU A 121 -0.65 6.99 13.40
CA GLU A 121 0.61 6.94 14.15
C GLU A 121 1.84 7.22 13.27
N GLY A 122 1.67 7.26 11.94
CA GLY A 122 2.66 7.72 10.98
C GLY A 122 2.95 6.72 9.88
N THR A 123 3.26 7.27 8.71
CA THR A 123 3.66 6.53 7.52
C THR A 123 4.80 7.24 6.78
N ASN A 124 5.48 6.53 5.87
CA ASN A 124 6.48 7.10 4.98
C ASN A 124 5.88 7.87 3.78
N ILE A 125 4.56 8.00 3.68
CA ILE A 125 3.87 8.79 2.67
C ILE A 125 3.45 10.12 3.28
N VAL A 126 3.81 11.22 2.62
CA VAL A 126 3.31 12.55 2.98
C VAL A 126 2.15 12.88 2.06
N VAL A 127 0.96 12.97 2.64
CA VAL A 127 -0.23 13.46 1.94
C VAL A 127 -0.30 14.97 2.17
N LEU A 128 -0.40 15.73 1.09
CA LEU A 128 -0.64 17.17 1.17
C LEU A 128 -2.14 17.43 1.29
N ASP A 129 -2.50 18.48 2.02
CA ASP A 129 -3.88 18.97 2.01
C ASP A 129 -4.28 19.41 0.59
N PRO A 130 -5.58 19.30 0.21
CA PRO A 130 -6.01 19.56 -1.16
C PRO A 130 -5.68 20.96 -1.69
N ASP A 131 -5.76 21.97 -0.81
CA ASP A 131 -5.39 23.35 -1.10
C ASP A 131 -3.89 23.48 -1.36
N VAL A 132 -3.05 22.86 -0.52
CA VAL A 132 -1.59 22.85 -0.71
C VAL A 132 -1.21 22.09 -1.97
N ALA A 133 -1.83 20.94 -2.23
CA ALA A 133 -1.55 20.14 -3.42
C ALA A 133 -1.87 20.90 -4.72
N ALA A 134 -2.91 21.76 -4.73
CA ALA A 134 -3.30 22.55 -5.88
C ALA A 134 -2.25 23.60 -6.29
N GLU A 135 -1.41 24.05 -5.36
CA GLU A 135 -0.33 25.01 -5.62
C GLU A 135 0.88 24.38 -6.32
N PHE A 136 1.00 23.05 -6.33
CA PHE A 136 2.14 22.35 -6.92
C PHE A 136 1.75 21.50 -8.11
N LYS A 137 2.53 21.60 -9.19
CA LYS A 137 2.32 20.81 -10.41
C LYS A 137 2.60 19.32 -10.21
N ASP A 138 3.65 19.00 -9.46
CA ASP A 138 4.12 17.63 -9.25
C ASP A 138 4.95 17.50 -7.96
N SER A 139 5.33 16.26 -7.65
CA SER A 139 6.14 15.93 -6.48
C SER A 139 7.55 16.51 -6.54
N GLN A 140 8.08 16.82 -7.73
CA GLN A 140 9.39 17.45 -7.86
C GLN A 140 9.33 18.90 -7.36
N ALA A 141 8.31 19.65 -7.80
CA ALA A 141 8.08 21.02 -7.36
C ALA A 141 7.92 21.12 -5.83
N VAL A 142 7.19 20.18 -5.22
CA VAL A 142 7.04 20.10 -3.75
C VAL A 142 8.40 19.89 -3.07
N ASN A 143 9.17 18.90 -3.53
CA ASN A 143 10.46 18.57 -2.94
C ASN A 143 11.47 19.72 -3.08
N ASP A 144 11.49 20.41 -4.22
CA ASP A 144 12.38 21.55 -4.44
C ASP A 144 12.04 22.73 -3.52
N ALA A 145 10.75 23.00 -3.29
CA ALA A 145 10.31 24.00 -2.31
C ALA A 145 10.75 23.64 -0.89
N LEU A 146 10.52 22.39 -0.46
CA LEU A 146 10.93 21.92 0.87
C LEU A 146 12.45 21.96 1.06
N ARG A 147 13.24 21.59 0.04
CA ARG A 147 14.70 21.68 0.06
C ARG A 147 15.19 23.12 0.18
N THR A 148 14.52 24.06 -0.48
CA THR A 148 14.81 25.50 -0.35
C THR A 148 14.62 25.97 1.09
N LEU A 149 13.50 25.59 1.72
CA LEU A 149 13.22 25.90 3.12
C LEU A 149 14.30 25.33 4.07
N LEU A 150 14.73 24.09 3.85
CA LEU A 150 15.77 23.44 4.64
C LEU A 150 17.12 24.17 4.51
N LYS A 151 17.49 24.62 3.31
CA LYS A 151 18.71 25.43 3.08
C LYS A 151 18.66 26.77 3.82
N THR A 152 17.51 27.45 3.80
CA THR A 152 17.31 28.72 4.51
C THR A 152 17.40 28.53 6.02
N ARG A 153 16.86 27.41 6.54
CA ARG A 153 16.95 27.05 7.96
C ARG A 153 18.37 26.73 8.41
N ALA A 154 19.17 26.07 7.58
CA ALA A 154 20.57 25.74 7.89
C ALA A 154 21.53 26.95 7.85
N LYS A 155 21.06 28.10 7.33
CA LYS A 155 21.84 29.33 7.20
C LYS A 155 21.58 30.34 8.33
N ARG A 156 20.67 30.01 9.25
CA ARG A 156 20.43 30.69 10.53
C ARG A 156 21.09 29.92 11.65
#